data_AF-A0AAD1DFE0-F1
#
_entry.id   AF-A0AAD1DFE0-F1
#
_cell.length_a   1.000
_cell.length_b   1.000
_cell.length_c   1.000
_cell.angle_alpha   90.00
_cell.angle_beta   90.00
_cell.angle_gamma   90.00
#
_symmetry.space_group_name_H-M   'P 1'
#
loop_
_entity.id
_entity.type
_entity.pdbx_description
1 polymer ?
#
loop_
_entity_poly.entity_id
_entity_poly.type
_entity_poly.pdbx_seq_one_letter_code
_entity_poly.pdbx_strand_id
1 'polypeptide(L)'
;MARTTAVDKLPPEIRQELNDVLIRTNFSNFDYLTFWLEEKGYPIARSAINRYAIKHREEILGLHVGSRYELASLKLSALQIAAKLSPEHILEDLKKDAESILEWAIKQ
;
A
#
# COMPACT_ATOMS: atom_id res chain seq x y z
N MET A 1 -24.08 -13.17 11.40
CA MET A 1 -24.15 -11.69 11.46
C MET A 1 -22.75 -11.15 11.70
N ALA A 2 -22.14 -10.51 10.71
CA ALA A 2 -20.83 -9.89 10.87
C ALA A 2 -20.96 -8.74 11.87
N ARG A 3 -20.33 -8.86 13.05
CA ARG A 3 -20.33 -7.79 14.05
C ARG A 3 -19.63 -6.58 13.43
N THR A 4 -20.33 -5.47 13.30
CA THR A 4 -19.78 -4.17 12.94
C THR A 4 -18.62 -3.89 13.88
N THR A 5 -17.42 -3.71 13.32
CA THR A 5 -16.24 -3.42 14.12
C THR A 5 -16.33 -1.98 14.63
N ALA A 6 -15.73 -1.69 15.78
CA ALA A 6 -15.69 -0.32 16.30
C ALA A 6 -15.04 0.65 15.29
N VAL A 7 -14.15 0.14 14.43
CA VAL A 7 -13.49 0.86 13.35
C VAL A 7 -14.47 1.26 12.23
N ASP A 8 -15.51 0.47 11.97
CA ASP A 8 -16.54 0.79 10.97
C ASP A 8 -17.40 2.00 11.37
N LYS A 9 -17.37 2.39 12.65
CA LYS A 9 -18.05 3.59 13.17
C LYS A 9 -17.20 4.84 13.10
N LEU A 10 -15.91 4.73 12.76
CA LEU A 10 -15.04 5.89 12.61
C LEU A 10 -15.48 6.73 11.41
N PRO A 11 -15.33 8.07 11.50
CA PRO A 11 -15.43 8.94 10.34
C PRO A 11 -14.52 8.44 9.21
N PRO A 12 -14.92 8.60 7.94
CA PRO A 12 -14.14 8.15 6.80
C PRO A 12 -12.73 8.74 6.76
N GLU A 13 -12.57 10.00 7.19
CA GLU A 13 -11.28 10.69 7.31
C GLU A 13 -10.32 9.98 8.27
N ILE A 14 -10.77 9.69 9.49
CA ILE A 14 -9.98 8.99 10.51
C ILE A 14 -9.68 7.54 10.10
N ARG A 15 -10.61 6.90 9.39
CA ARG A 15 -10.42 5.55 8.85
C ARG A 15 -9.31 5.53 7.78
N GLN A 16 -9.23 6.55 6.95
CA GLN A 16 -8.18 6.67 5.96
C GLN A 16 -6.82 6.90 6.62
N GLU A 17 -6.74 7.80 7.60
CA GLU A 17 -5.50 7.97 8.38
C GLU A 17 -5.08 6.69 9.11
N LEU A 18 -6.05 5.93 9.65
CA LEU A 18 -5.79 4.64 10.27
C LEU A 18 -5.16 3.65 9.28
N ASN A 19 -5.68 3.60 8.05
CA ASN A 19 -5.15 2.76 6.98
C ASN A 19 -3.70 3.12 6.63
N ASP A 20 -3.39 4.42 6.55
CA ASP A 20 -2.04 4.90 6.26
C ASP A 20 -1.06 4.53 7.39
N VAL A 21 -1.48 4.67 8.66
CA VAL A 21 -0.67 4.29 9.82
C VAL A 21 -0.49 2.77 9.89
N LEU A 22 -1.51 1.99 9.53
CA LEU A 22 -1.44 0.52 9.44
C LEU A 22 -0.40 0.08 8.41
N ILE A 23 -0.35 0.75 7.26
CA ILE A 23 0.65 0.49 6.22
C ILE A 23 2.04 0.90 6.70
N ARG A 24 2.19 2.11 7.27
CA ARG A 24 3.48 2.62 7.77
C ARG A 24 4.09 1.71 8.86
N THR A 25 3.24 1.10 9.68
CA THR A 25 3.65 0.19 10.75
C THR A 25 3.67 -1.27 10.31
N ASN A 26 3.47 -1.56 9.02
CA ASN A 26 3.40 -2.90 8.44
C ASN A 26 2.49 -3.85 9.24
N PHE A 27 1.34 -3.36 9.69
CA PHE A 27 0.34 -4.12 10.46
C PHE A 27 0.88 -4.80 11.72
N SER A 28 1.91 -4.24 12.37
CA SER A 28 2.57 -4.86 13.52
C SER A 28 2.35 -4.13 14.85
N ASN A 29 2.26 -2.79 14.84
CA ASN A 29 2.26 -1.97 16.05
C ASN A 29 0.86 -1.50 16.49
N PHE A 30 0.01 -2.44 16.88
CA PHE A 30 -1.39 -2.17 17.27
C PHE A 30 -1.56 -1.41 18.59
N ASP A 31 -0.58 -1.49 19.49
CA ASP A 31 -0.62 -0.77 20.76
C ASP A 31 -0.45 0.74 20.51
N TYR A 32 0.46 1.12 19.61
CA TYR A 32 0.58 2.49 19.13
C TYR A 32 -0.71 3.00 18.44
N LEU A 33 -1.32 2.18 17.59
CA LEU A 33 -2.57 2.53 16.91
C LEU A 33 -3.73 2.75 17.89
N THR A 34 -3.77 1.97 18.97
CA THR A 34 -4.77 2.11 20.03
C THR A 34 -4.59 3.44 20.76
N PHE A 35 -3.36 3.75 21.19
CA PHE A 35 -3.05 5.02 21.84
C PHE A 35 -3.34 6.23 20.95
N TRP A 36 -2.95 6.15 19.67
CA TRP A 36 -3.20 7.22 18.71
C TRP A 36 -4.70 7.48 18.48
N LEU A 37 -5.52 6.42 18.39
CA LEU A 37 -6.97 6.56 18.28
C LEU A 37 -7.59 7.12 19.57
N GLU A 38 -7.08 6.73 20.74
CA GLU A 38 -7.50 7.28 22.03
C GLU A 38 -7.22 8.79 22.15
N GLU A 39 -6.03 9.26 21.75
CA GLU A 39 -5.70 10.69 21.72
C GLU A 39 -6.65 11.49 20.81
N LYS A 40 -7.15 10.87 19.73
CA LYS A 40 -8.14 11.48 18.83
C LYS A 40 -9.59 11.42 19.35
N GLY A 41 -9.81 10.84 20.53
CA GLY A 41 -11.14 10.72 21.15
C GLY A 41 -11.92 9.47 20.71
N TYR A 42 -11.25 8.50 20.06
CA TYR A 42 -11.86 7.25 19.60
C TYR A 42 -11.21 6.04 20.28
N PRO A 43 -11.57 5.72 21.54
CA PRO A 43 -11.00 4.57 22.23
C PRO A 43 -11.42 3.25 21.57
N ILE A 44 -10.52 2.66 20.77
CA ILE A 44 -10.74 1.39 20.08
C ILE A 44 -9.72 0.37 20.55
N ALA A 45 -10.21 -0.74 21.09
CA ALA A 45 -9.34 -1.82 21.54
C ALA A 45 -8.50 -2.41 20.40
N ARG A 46 -7.24 -2.77 20.71
CA ARG A 46 -6.32 -3.50 19.83
C ARG A 46 -6.98 -4.67 19.06
N SER A 47 -7.83 -5.45 19.71
CA SER A 47 -8.51 -6.60 19.07
C SER A 47 -9.51 -6.20 17.99
N ALA A 48 -10.09 -5.01 18.07
CA ALA A 48 -10.95 -4.46 17.02
C ALA A 48 -10.12 -3.94 15.84
N ILE A 49 -9.00 -3.27 16.11
CA ILE A 49 -8.06 -2.80 15.07
C ILE A 49 -7.46 -3.99 14.33
N ASN A 50 -7.00 -5.03 15.05
CA ASN A 50 -6.43 -6.22 14.43
C ASN A 50 -7.43 -6.95 13.53
N ARG A 51 -8.68 -7.11 13.99
CA ARG A 51 -9.74 -7.71 13.15
C ARG A 51 -10.05 -6.87 11.92
N TYR A 52 -10.10 -5.55 12.06
CA TYR A 52 -10.28 -4.63 10.95
C TYR A 52 -9.13 -4.75 9.95
N ALA A 53 -7.89 -4.68 10.43
CA ALA A 53 -6.68 -4.79 9.63
C ALA A 53 -6.62 -6.09 8.84
N ILE A 54 -6.95 -7.24 9.45
CA ILE A 54 -7.00 -8.53 8.76
C ILE A 54 -8.10 -8.54 7.70
N LYS A 55 -9.30 -8.08 8.06
CA LYS A 55 -10.48 -8.11 7.17
C LYS A 55 -10.32 -7.19 5.96
N HIS A 56 -9.71 -6.03 6.15
CA HIS A 56 -9.56 -5.00 5.11
C HIS A 56 -8.14 -4.96 4.56
N ARG A 57 -7.29 -5.96 4.82
CA ARG A 57 -5.86 -5.93 4.44
C ARG A 57 -5.66 -5.67 2.94
N GLU A 58 -6.34 -6.45 2.10
CA GLU A 58 -6.22 -6.32 0.64
C GLU A 58 -6.78 -5.00 0.13
N GLU A 59 -7.87 -4.52 0.74
CA GLU A 59 -8.47 -3.23 0.42
C GLU A 59 -7.54 -2.08 0.82
N ILE A 60 -6.98 -2.11 2.03
CA ILE A 60 -6.04 -1.10 2.55
C ILE A 60 -4.78 -1.04 1.66
N LEU A 61 -4.21 -2.20 1.32
CA LEU A 61 -3.05 -2.28 0.43
C LEU A 61 -3.39 -1.84 -1.00
N GLY A 62 -4.58 -2.19 -1.52
CA GLY A 62 -5.04 -1.85 -2.87
C GLY A 62 -5.50 -0.39 -3.02
N LEU A 63 -5.99 0.24 -1.96
CA LEU A 63 -6.41 1.64 -1.93
C LEU A 63 -5.23 2.61 -1.78
N HIS A 64 -4.05 2.14 -1.37
CA HIS A 64 -2.87 2.97 -1.31
C HIS A 64 -2.41 3.32 -2.73
N VAL A 65 -2.67 4.57 -3.11
CA VAL A 65 -2.30 5.27 -4.35
C VAL A 65 -0.79 5.22 -4.67
N GLY A 66 0.03 4.64 -3.78
CA GLY A 66 1.38 4.15 -4.05
C GLY A 66 1.47 3.30 -5.30
N SER A 67 0.50 2.44 -5.61
CA SER A 67 0.65 1.57 -6.79
C SER A 67 0.85 2.34 -8.09
N ARG A 68 0.13 3.44 -8.40
CA ARG A 68 0.31 4.10 -9.70
C ARG A 68 1.58 4.93 -9.81
N TYR A 69 1.93 5.69 -8.77
CA TYR A 69 3.16 6.49 -8.78
C TYR A 69 4.41 5.63 -8.57
N GLU A 70 4.33 4.59 -7.74
CA GLU A 70 5.40 3.60 -7.58
C GLU A 70 5.52 2.73 -8.84
N LEU A 71 4.42 2.28 -9.47
CA LEU A 71 4.48 1.61 -10.76
C LEU A 71 5.05 2.52 -11.85
N ALA A 72 4.69 3.80 -11.86
CA ALA A 72 5.29 4.76 -12.80
C ALA A 72 6.78 4.93 -12.54
N SER A 73 7.19 5.06 -11.28
CA SER A 73 8.60 5.16 -10.87
C SER A 73 9.39 3.89 -11.23
N LEU A 74 8.82 2.71 -10.99
CA LEU A 74 9.39 1.42 -11.36
C LEU A 74 9.51 1.27 -12.88
N LYS A 75 8.48 1.65 -13.64
CA LYS A 75 8.51 1.67 -15.12
C LYS A 75 9.58 2.61 -15.66
N LEU A 76 9.70 3.81 -15.10
CA LEU A 76 10.74 4.76 -15.50
C LEU A 76 12.15 4.26 -15.16
N SER A 77 12.32 3.62 -14.00
CA SER A 77 13.59 3.03 -13.58
C SER A 77 13.98 1.86 -14.49
N ALA A 78 13.04 0.97 -14.81
CA ALA A 78 13.27 -0.13 -15.77
C ALA A 78 13.59 0.40 -17.17
N LEU A 79 12.92 1.47 -17.61
CA LEU A 79 13.21 2.12 -18.89
C LEU A 79 14.61 2.74 -18.92
N GLN A 80 15.07 3.36 -17.84
CA GLN A 80 16.44 3.86 -17.73
C GLN A 80 17.48 2.73 -17.79
N ILE A 81 17.18 1.56 -17.22
CA ILE A 81 18.06 0.39 -17.29
C ILE A 81 18.11 -0.14 -18.72
N ALA A 82 16.96 -0.30 -19.38
CA ALA A 82 16.89 -0.72 -20.79
C ALA A 82 17.68 0.23 -21.70
N ALA A 83 17.50 1.55 -21.53
CA ALA A 83 18.20 2.56 -22.32
C ALA A 83 19.72 2.53 -22.13
N LYS A 84 20.21 2.14 -20.95
CA LYS A 84 21.65 1.96 -20.69
C LYS A 84 22.23 0.68 -21.32
N LEU A 85 21.42 -0.38 -21.41
CA LEU A 85 21.85 -1.66 -21.97
C LEU A 85 21.81 -1.68 -23.50
N SER A 86 20.91 -0.90 -24.11
CA SER A 86 20.72 -0.88 -25.57
C SER A 86 20.39 0.54 -26.04
N PRO A 87 21.37 1.46 -26.05
CA PRO A 87 21.16 2.86 -26.39
C PRO A 87 20.74 3.09 -27.85
N GLU A 88 20.99 2.11 -28.72
CA GLU A 88 20.63 2.11 -30.15
C GLU A 88 19.12 1.86 -30.39
N HIS A 89 18.40 1.32 -29.40
CA HIS A 89 17.00 0.94 -29.55
C HIS A 89 16.07 2.16 -29.55
N ILE A 90 15.04 2.08 -30.40
CA ILE A 90 13.97 3.07 -30.40
C ILE A 90 13.12 2.93 -29.13
N LEU A 91 12.44 4.01 -28.75
CA LEU A 91 11.64 4.09 -27.53
C LEU A 91 10.66 2.92 -27.36
N GLU A 92 10.08 2.42 -28.45
CA GLU A 92 9.10 1.33 -28.40
C GLU A 92 9.73 -0.02 -28.03
N ASP A 93 10.96 -0.26 -28.45
CA ASP A 93 11.70 -1.48 -28.10
C ASP A 93 12.28 -1.37 -26.69
N LEU A 94 12.73 -0.18 -26.28
CA LEU A 94 13.14 0.09 -24.89
C LEU A 94 12.02 -0.12 -23.88
N LYS A 95 10.77 0.19 -24.24
CA LYS A 95 9.60 -0.11 -23.39
C LYS A 95 9.40 -1.61 -23.23
N LYS A 96 9.52 -2.40 -24.29
CA LYS A 96 9.39 -3.88 -24.23
C LYS A 96 10.49 -4.49 -23.36
N ASP A 97 11.71 -3.99 -23.50
CA ASP A 97 12.85 -4.40 -22.68
C ASP A 97 12.60 -4.07 -21.20
N ALA A 98 12.11 -2.87 -20.89
CA ALA A 98 11.74 -2.45 -19.55
C ALA A 98 10.61 -3.30 -18.95
N GLU A 99 9.60 -3.64 -19.75
CA GLU A 99 8.51 -4.52 -19.32
C GLU A 99 9.02 -5.93 -19.01
N SER A 100 9.93 -6.46 -19.82
CA SER A 100 10.56 -7.77 -19.58
C SER A 100 11.38 -7.79 -18.29
N ILE A 101 12.11 -6.70 -17.98
CA ILE A 101 12.86 -6.54 -16.73
C ILE A 101 11.90 -6.54 -15.52
N LEU A 102 10.78 -5.83 -15.62
CA LEU A 102 9.78 -5.78 -14.56
C LEU A 102 9.09 -7.13 -14.37
N GLU A 103 8.72 -7.82 -15.45
CA GLU A 103 8.12 -9.16 -15.36
C GLU A 103 9.05 -10.16 -14.66
N TRP A 104 10.35 -10.10 -14.95
CA TRP A 104 11.35 -10.92 -14.25
C TRP A 104 11.42 -10.57 -12.75
N ALA A 105 11.44 -9.29 -12.40
CA ALA A 105 11.54 -8.86 -11.01
C ALA A 105 10.30 -9.21 -10.16
N ILE A 106 9.11 -9.28 -10.78
CA ILE A 106 7.83 -9.56 -10.10
C ILE A 106 7.55 -11.05 -9.94
N LYS A 107 8.09 -11.92 -10.82
CA LYS A 107 7.85 -13.38 -10.83
C LYS A 107 8.55 -14.17 -9.71
N GLN A 108 8.88 -13.57 -8.56
CA GLN A 108 9.47 -14.28 -7.41
C GLN A 108 8.50 -15.27 -6.75
#